data_AF-A0A2V5RP25-F1
#
_entry.id   AF-A0A2V5RP25-F1
#
_cell.length_a   1.000
_cell.length_b   1.000
_cell.length_c   1.000
_cell.angle_alpha   90.00
_cell.angle_beta   90.00
_cell.angle_gamma   90.00
#
_symmetry.space_group_name_H-M   'P 1'
#
loop_
_entity.id
_entity.type
_entity.pdbx_description
1 polymer ?
#
loop_
_entity_poly.entity_id
_entity_poly.type
_entity_poly.pdbx_seq_one_letter_code
_entity_poly.pdbx_strand_id
1 'polypeptide(L)'
;MHTPEDRSFLGHPRGLGYIVFTEAWERFSYYGMQSLLVLYMVNRLLHPGHIEYIAGFVPFRHVLETAYRGHLDIQPLASAIFGLYTGLVYLTPIAG
;
A
#
# COMPACT_ATOMS: atom_id res chain seq x y z
N MET A 1 39.55 -26.13 -23.23
CA MET A 1 39.29 -25.92 -21.79
C MET A 1 38.43 -24.68 -21.67
N HIS A 2 37.11 -24.83 -21.53
CA HIS A 2 36.26 -23.69 -21.15
C HIS A 2 36.51 -23.45 -19.66
N THR A 3 37.19 -22.37 -19.32
CA THR A 3 37.13 -21.78 -17.99
C THR A 3 35.95 -20.82 -18.03
N PRO A 4 34.73 -21.22 -17.60
CA PRO A 4 33.68 -20.25 -17.38
C PRO A 4 34.16 -19.42 -16.20
N GLU A 5 34.68 -18.23 -16.48
CA GLU A 5 34.96 -17.20 -15.49
C GLU A 5 33.82 -17.16 -14.48
N ASP A 6 34.16 -17.40 -13.23
CA ASP A 6 33.31 -17.55 -12.07
C ASP A 6 32.18 -16.50 -12.06
N ARG A 7 31.01 -16.88 -12.58
CA ARG A 7 29.85 -15.99 -12.79
C ARG A 7 29.01 -15.89 -11.52
N SER A 8 29.66 -15.60 -10.40
CA SER A 8 29.11 -15.79 -9.06
C SER A 8 28.72 -14.45 -8.44
N PHE A 9 27.42 -14.12 -8.48
CA PHE A 9 26.84 -13.29 -7.40
C PHE A 9 26.42 -14.29 -6.31
N LEU A 10 27.18 -14.38 -5.22
CA LEU A 10 26.94 -15.32 -4.11
C LEU A 10 26.87 -16.81 -4.50
N GLY A 11 27.51 -17.24 -5.58
CA GLY A 11 27.47 -18.62 -6.09
C GLY A 11 26.37 -18.87 -7.12
N HIS A 12 25.64 -17.83 -7.52
CA HIS A 12 24.50 -17.92 -8.44
C HIS A 12 24.72 -17.16 -9.75
N PRO A 13 24.00 -17.53 -10.83
CA PRO A 13 24.13 -16.90 -12.15
C PRO A 13 23.99 -15.38 -12.07
N ARG A 14 24.86 -14.64 -12.75
CA ARG A 14 24.88 -13.15 -12.77
C ARG A 14 23.52 -12.50 -13.09
N GLY A 15 22.65 -13.18 -13.84
CA GLY A 15 21.28 -12.72 -14.12
C GLY A 15 20.39 -12.61 -12.88
N LEU A 16 20.64 -13.42 -11.85
CA LEU A 16 19.89 -13.37 -10.60
C LEU A 16 20.11 -12.06 -9.84
N GLY A 17 21.33 -11.50 -9.89
CA GLY A 17 21.63 -10.20 -9.28
C GLY A 17 20.77 -9.07 -9.85
N TYR A 18 20.55 -9.08 -11.17
CA TYR A 18 19.65 -8.13 -11.82
C TYR A 18 18.20 -8.32 -11.39
N ILE A 19 17.70 -9.56 -11.38
CA ILE A 19 16.32 -9.86 -10.99
C ILE A 19 16.07 -9.45 -9.53
N VAL A 20 16.96 -9.81 -8.61
CA VAL A 20 16.83 -9.44 -7.19
C VAL A 20 16.86 -7.92 -7.01
N PHE A 21 17.73 -7.21 -7.72
CA PHE A 21 17.76 -5.76 -7.66
C PHE A 21 16.46 -5.13 -8.19
N THR A 22 15.96 -5.62 -9.33
CA THR A 22 14.70 -5.14 -9.90
C THR A 22 13.51 -5.45 -9.00
N GLU A 23 13.45 -6.65 -8.42
CA GLU A 23 12.41 -7.05 -7.46
C GLU A 23 12.48 -6.21 -6.18
N ALA A 24 13.69 -5.95 -5.66
CA ALA A 24 13.85 -5.08 -4.50
C ALA A 24 13.36 -3.65 -4.77
N TRP A 25 13.64 -3.11 -5.97
CA TRP A 25 13.18 -1.79 -6.37
C TRP A 25 11.66 -1.72 -6.58
N GLU A 26 11.07 -2.80 -7.12
CA GLU A 26 9.63 -2.95 -7.30
C GLU A 26 8.91 -3.02 -5.96
N ARG A 27 9.37 -3.87 -5.03
CA ARG A 27 8.86 -3.94 -3.66
C ARG A 27 9.05 -2.63 -2.90
N PHE A 28 10.20 -1.95 -3.05
CA PHE A 28 10.42 -0.64 -2.46
C PHE A 28 9.40 0.39 -2.96
N SER A 29 9.15 0.43 -4.27
CA SER A 29 8.18 1.35 -4.86
C SER A 29 6.75 1.02 -4.42
N TYR A 30 6.40 -0.26 -4.32
CA TYR A 30 5.09 -0.72 -3.86
C TYR A 30 4.82 -0.33 -2.39
N TYR A 31 5.73 -0.69 -1.48
CA TYR A 31 5.58 -0.33 -0.06
C TYR A 31 5.75 1.18 0.17
N GLY A 32 6.57 1.86 -0.64
CA GLY A 32 6.71 3.31 -0.65
C GLY A 32 5.41 4.01 -1.01
N MET A 33 4.74 3.58 -2.08
CA MET A 33 3.44 4.11 -2.48
C MET A 33 2.39 3.93 -1.37
N GLN A 34 2.31 2.74 -0.80
CA GLN A 34 1.39 2.44 0.30
C GLN A 34 1.62 3.33 1.52
N SER A 35 2.87 3.48 1.96
CA SER A 35 3.21 4.30 3.14
C SER A 35 2.97 5.79 2.91
N LEU A 36 3.39 6.32 1.76
CA LEU A 36 3.18 7.72 1.40
C LEU A 36 1.69 8.05 1.23
N LEU A 37 0.89 7.14 0.67
CA LEU A 37 -0.55 7.31 0.55
C LEU A 37 -1.23 7.42 1.91
N VAL A 38 -0.90 6.55 2.86
CA VAL A 38 -1.44 6.63 4.23
C VAL A 38 -1.02 7.93 4.91
N LEU A 39 0.25 8.32 4.78
CA LEU A 39 0.75 9.59 5.33
C LEU A 39 0.03 10.81 4.73
N TYR A 40 -0.21 10.79 3.42
CA TYR A 40 -0.95 11.85 2.73
C TYR A 40 -2.40 11.91 3.22
N MET A 41 -3.06 10.76 3.39
CA MET A 41 -4.42 10.72 3.92
C MET A 41 -4.48 11.31 5.33
N VAL A 42 -3.57 10.92 6.23
CA VAL A 42 -3.54 11.42 7.61
C VAL A 42 -3.22 12.92 7.68
N ASN A 43 -2.22 13.39 6.94
CA ASN A 43 -1.72 14.76 7.09
C ASN A 43 -2.45 15.81 6.23
N ARG A 44 -3.07 15.40 5.12
CA ARG A 44 -3.73 16.33 4.19
C ARG A 44 -5.21 16.04 4.01
N LEU A 45 -5.54 14.81 3.59
CA LEU A 45 -6.92 14.51 3.16
C LEU A 45 -7.91 14.50 4.34
N LEU A 46 -7.48 13.95 5.47
CA LEU A 46 -8.28 13.77 6.68
C LEU A 46 -8.04 14.87 7.73
N HIS A 47 -7.40 15.97 7.35
CA HIS A 47 -7.19 17.09 8.25
C HIS A 47 -8.48 17.92 8.39
N PRO A 48 -8.84 18.40 9.60
CA PRO A 48 -9.95 19.32 9.78
C PRO A 48 -9.78 20.54 8.86
N GLY A 49 -10.83 20.88 8.12
CA GLY A 49 -10.84 21.91 7.06
C GLY A 49 -10.74 21.39 5.62
N HIS A 50 -10.18 20.20 5.36
CA HIS A 50 -10.21 19.59 4.00
C HIS A 50 -11.32 18.54 3.87
N ILE A 51 -11.58 17.79 4.94
CA ILE A 51 -12.64 16.77 4.99
C ILE A 51 -14.01 17.32 4.59
N GLU A 52 -14.30 18.56 5.01
CA GLU A 52 -15.62 19.18 4.84
C GLU A 52 -15.98 19.43 3.36
N TYR A 53 -14.97 19.53 2.49
CA TYR A 53 -15.17 19.66 1.05
C TYR A 53 -15.36 18.31 0.34
N ILE A 54 -15.15 17.19 1.04
CA ILE A 54 -15.30 15.85 0.47
C ILE A 54 -16.77 15.46 0.50
N ALA A 55 -17.40 15.46 -0.68
CA ALA A 55 -18.81 15.10 -0.83
C ALA A 55 -19.07 13.69 -0.28
N GLY A 56 -20.06 13.56 0.61
CA GLY A 56 -20.48 12.27 1.16
C GLY A 56 -19.53 11.64 2.19
N PHE A 57 -18.49 12.36 2.64
CA PHE A 57 -17.55 11.80 3.61
C PHE A 57 -18.17 11.53 4.98
N VAL A 58 -19.10 12.39 5.43
CA VAL A 58 -19.80 12.25 6.72
C VAL A 58 -20.58 10.93 6.83
N PRO A 59 -21.50 10.58 5.90
CA PRO A 59 -22.19 9.29 5.97
C PRO A 59 -21.23 8.10 5.80
N PHE A 60 -20.20 8.23 4.96
CA PHE A 60 -19.18 7.20 4.79
C PHE A 60 -18.40 6.92 6.08
N ARG A 61 -17.98 7.98 6.79
CA ARG A 61 -17.30 7.87 8.09
C ARG A 61 -18.15 7.13 9.10
N HIS A 62 -19.44 7.43 9.19
CA HIS A 62 -20.35 6.74 10.11
C HIS A 62 -20.48 5.25 9.80
N VAL A 63 -20.51 4.85 8.52
CA VAL A 63 -20.51 3.43 8.13
C VAL A 63 -19.24 2.74 8.61
N LEU A 64 -18.08 3.38 8.42
CA LEU A 64 -16.80 2.85 8.90
C LEU A 64 -16.76 2.74 10.43
N GLU A 65 -17.14 3.79 11.17
CA GLU A 65 -17.16 3.78 12.64
C GLU A 65 -18.12 2.71 13.19
N THR A 66 -19.24 2.47 12.50
CA THR A 66 -20.18 1.39 12.83
C THR A 66 -19.57 0.01 12.58
N ALA A 67 -18.90 -0.17 11.44
CA ALA A 67 -18.25 -1.44 11.08
C ALA A 67 -17.07 -1.79 12.00
N TYR A 68 -16.24 -0.80 12.34
CA TYR A 68 -15.07 -0.95 13.22
C TYR A 68 -15.39 -0.79 14.71
N ARG A 69 -16.67 -0.59 15.08
CA ARG A 69 -17.17 -0.44 16.46
C ARG A 69 -16.34 0.54 17.32
N GLY A 70 -16.11 1.75 16.82
CA GLY A 70 -15.38 2.77 17.57
C GLY A 70 -15.27 4.12 16.87
N HIS A 71 -15.00 5.18 17.65
CA HIS A 71 -14.61 6.48 17.09
C HIS A 71 -13.23 6.35 16.46
N LEU A 72 -13.18 6.40 15.13
CA LEU A 72 -11.92 6.35 14.39
C LEU A 72 -11.30 7.74 14.39
N ASP A 73 -10.18 7.87 15.10
CA ASP A 73 -9.30 9.02 14.95
C ASP A 73 -8.66 9.03 13.53
N ILE A 74 -7.99 10.11 13.14
CA ILE A 74 -7.50 10.35 11.78
C ILE A 74 -6.62 9.20 11.26
N GLN A 75 -5.74 8.65 12.11
CA GLN A 75 -4.81 7.59 11.73
C GLN A 75 -5.48 6.20 11.59
N PRO A 76 -6.31 5.74 12.56
CA PRO A 76 -7.17 4.56 12.37
C PRO A 76 -8.09 4.67 11.16
N LEU A 77 -8.65 5.86 10.90
CA LEU A 77 -9.54 6.11 9.76
C LEU A 77 -8.81 5.95 8.42
N ALA A 78 -7.61 6.51 8.29
CA ALA A 78 -6.78 6.33 7.09
C ALA A 78 -6.45 4.84 6.86
N SER A 79 -6.10 4.12 7.92
CA SER A 79 -5.81 2.67 7.86
C SER A 79 -7.05 1.86 7.47
N ALA A 80 -8.23 2.23 7.97
CA ALA A 80 -9.50 1.58 7.64
C ALA A 80 -9.89 1.80 6.17
N ILE A 81 -9.75 3.02 5.65
CA ILE A 81 -10.00 3.34 4.24
C ILE A 81 -9.04 2.56 3.34
N PHE A 82 -7.76 2.56 3.67
CA PHE A 82 -6.76 1.81 2.92
C PHE A 82 -7.02 0.29 2.96
N GLY A 83 -7.35 -0.24 4.14
CA GLY A 83 -7.69 -1.64 4.32
C GLY A 83 -8.94 -2.06 3.56
N LEU A 84 -9.98 -1.20 3.53
CA LEU A 84 -11.19 -1.44 2.74
C LEU A 84 -10.89 -1.45 1.24
N TYR A 85 -10.14 -0.47 0.75
CA TYR A 85 -9.70 -0.43 -0.65
C TYR A 85 -8.92 -1.69 -1.03
N THR A 86 -7.94 -2.04 -0.21
CA THR A 86 -7.10 -3.22 -0.40
C THR A 86 -7.95 -4.49 -0.39
N GLY A 87 -8.86 -4.63 0.59
CA GLY A 87 -9.78 -5.76 0.67
C GLY A 87 -10.67 -5.90 -0.56
N LEU A 88 -11.20 -4.80 -1.10
CA LEU A 88 -11.99 -4.80 -2.34
C LEU A 88 -11.15 -5.20 -3.56
N VAL A 89 -9.92 -4.70 -3.68
CA VAL A 89 -8.99 -5.09 -4.75
C VAL A 89 -8.66 -6.58 -4.69
N TYR A 90 -8.37 -7.11 -3.50
CA TYR A 90 -8.11 -8.55 -3.31
C TYR A 90 -9.37 -9.43 -3.43
N LEU A 91 -10.57 -8.87 -3.23
CA LEU A 91 -11.84 -9.55 -3.48
C LEU A 91 -12.25 -9.54 -4.96
N THR A 92 -11.66 -8.66 -5.76
CA THR A 92 -11.99 -8.52 -7.19
C THR A 92 -11.89 -9.85 -7.96
N PRO A 93 -10.87 -10.72 -7.76
CA PRO A 93 -10.78 -12.03 -8.40
C PRO A 93 -11.83 -13.06 -7.94
N ILE A 94 -12.58 -12.80 -6.88
CA ILE A 94 -13.64 -13.70 -6.38
C ILE A 94 -14.97 -13.41 -7.08
N ALA A 95 -15.17 -12.16 -7.53
CA ALA A 95 -16.35 -11.74 -8.26
C ALA A 95 -16.23 -11.94 -9.78
N GLY A 96 -15.05 -12.32 -10.29
CA GLY A 96 -14.75 -12.56 -11.71
C GLY A 96 -13.55 -13.47 -11.92
#